data_AF-A0A903VFN0-F1
#
_entry.id   AF-A0A903VFN0-F1
#
_cell.length_a   1.000
_cell.length_b   1.000
_cell.length_c   1.000
_cell.angle_alpha   90.00
_cell.angle_beta   90.00
_cell.angle_gamma   90.00
#
_symmetry.space_group_name_H-M   'P 1'
#
loop_
_entity.id
_entity.type
_entity.pdbx_description
1 polymer ?
#
loop_
_entity_poly.entity_id
_entity_poly.type
_entity_poly.pdbx_seq_one_letter_code
_entity_poly.pdbx_strand_id
1 'polypeptide(L)' 'MLIRVYTKKPGAPPDFDDGLILRRGVSVEHVCHAIHRTLADQFKYALVWGTSTKYSPQRVGISHIMQDEDVIQVVKK' A
#
# COMPACT_ATOMS: atom_id res chain seq x y z
N MET A 1 13.42 -6.01 -10.86
CA MET A 1 12.03 -6.44 -11.08
C MET A 1 11.10 -5.37 -10.52
N LEU A 2 10.02 -5.05 -11.24
CA LEU A 2 9.01 -4.08 -10.83
C LEU A 2 7.82 -4.81 -10.19
N ILE A 3 7.07 -4.10 -9.35
CA ILE A 3 5.80 -4.54 -8.76
C ILE A 3 4.72 -3.48 -8.98
N ARG A 4 3.48 -3.91 -9.08
CA ARG A 4 2.26 -3.09 -9.16
C ARG A 4 1.56 -3.12 -7.80
N VAL A 5 1.29 -1.95 -7.23
CA VAL A 5 0.52 -1.82 -5.99
C VAL A 5 -0.71 -0.99 -6.28
N TYR A 6 -1.88 -1.50 -5.93
CA TYR A 6 -3.16 -0.83 -6.14
C TYR A 6 -3.60 -0.08 -4.90
N THR A 7 -4.17 1.12 -5.08
CA THR A 7 -4.64 1.92 -3.95
C THR A 7 -6.13 1.72 -3.73
N LYS A 8 -6.54 1.79 -2.47
CA LYS A 8 -7.94 1.74 -2.08
C LYS A 8 -8.25 2.90 -1.15
N LYS A 9 -9.29 3.68 -1.49
CA LYS A 9 -9.82 4.73 -0.60
C LYS A 9 -10.80 4.13 0.43
N PRO A 10 -10.88 4.67 1.66
CA PRO A 10 -11.91 4.28 2.61
C PRO A 10 -13.31 4.45 1.99
N GLY A 11 -14.16 3.44 2.13
CA GLY A 11 -15.53 3.46 1.57
C GLY A 11 -15.64 3.25 0.05
N ALA A 12 -14.52 3.20 -0.69
CA ALA A 12 -14.50 2.93 -2.13
C ALA A 12 -13.93 1.53 -2.43
N PRO A 13 -14.29 0.93 -3.58
CA PRO A 13 -13.58 -0.24 -4.08
C PRO A 13 -12.10 0.10 -4.40
N PRO A 14 -11.21 -0.90 -4.48
CA PRO A 14 -9.85 -0.71 -4.98
C PRO A 14 -9.84 -0.13 -6.39
N ASP A 15 -8.87 0.72 -6.68
CA ASP A 15 -8.59 1.23 -8.02
C ASP A 15 -7.57 0.30 -8.70
N PHE A 16 -8.02 -0.44 -9.71
CA PHE A 16 -7.19 -1.36 -10.48
C PHE A 16 -6.70 -0.76 -11.82
N ASP A 17 -7.18 0.43 -12.18
CA ASP A 17 -6.79 1.11 -13.42
C ASP A 17 -5.50 1.93 -13.19
N ASP A 18 -5.35 2.55 -12.02
CA ASP A 18 -4.19 3.39 -11.68
C ASP A 18 -3.27 2.73 -10.63
N GLY A 19 -2.55 1.68 -11.08
CA GLY A 19 -1.60 0.95 -10.26
C GLY A 19 -0.24 1.67 -10.13
N LEU A 20 0.29 1.75 -8.91
CA LEU A 20 1.62 2.29 -8.65
C LEU A 20 2.71 1.30 -9.06
N ILE A 21 3.54 1.69 -10.03
CA ILE A 21 4.70 0.89 -10.46
C ILE A 21 5.91 1.24 -9.60
N LEU A 22 6.37 0.26 -8.81
CA LEU A 22 7.48 0.42 -7.87
C LEU A 22 8.55 -0.66 -8.08
N ARG A 23 9.74 -0.46 -7.50
CA ARG A 23 10.79 -1.50 -7.48
C ARG A 23 10.42 -2.58 -6.45
N ARG A 24 10.79 -3.83 -6.72
CA ARG A 24 10.63 -4.91 -5.73
C ARG A 24 11.45 -4.63 -4.47
N GLY A 25 10.89 -4.97 -3.30
CA GLY A 25 11.53 -4.75 -1.99
C GLY A 25 11.18 -3.41 -1.33
N VAL A 26 10.25 -2.65 -1.92
CA VAL A 26 9.73 -1.43 -1.31
C VAL A 26 8.81 -1.74 -0.13
N SER A 27 8.83 -0.84 0.85
CA SER A 27 7.92 -0.85 2.00
C SER A 27 6.69 0.03 1.78
N VAL A 28 5.72 -0.07 2.68
CA VAL A 28 4.55 0.85 2.76
C VAL A 28 4.98 2.33 2.79
N GLU A 29 6.09 2.67 3.42
CA GLU A 29 6.66 4.03 3.40
C GLU A 29 6.87 4.57 1.98
N HIS A 30 7.51 3.75 1.14
CA HIS A 30 7.80 4.11 -0.25
C HIS A 30 6.51 4.25 -1.06
N VAL A 31 5.52 3.38 -0.81
CA VAL A 31 4.18 3.51 -1.40
C VAL A 31 3.53 4.82 -0.99
N CYS A 32 3.60 5.18 0.29
CA CYS A 32 3.06 6.45 0.78
C CYS A 32 3.67 7.64 0.04
N HIS A 33 5.00 7.66 -0.14
CA HIS A 33 5.67 8.73 -0.89
C HIS A 33 5.31 8.75 -2.38
N ALA A 34 5.06 7.60 -2.99
CA ALA A 34 4.60 7.50 -4.37
C ALA A 34 3.18 8.05 -4.57
N ILE A 35 2.30 7.90 -3.56
CA ILE A 35 0.96 8.50 -3.57
C ILE A 35 1.04 10.01 -3.35
N HIS A 36 1.72 10.45 -2.29
CA HIS A 36 1.88 11.86 -1.97
C HIS A 36 3.04 12.07 -0.98
N ARG A 37 3.87 13.10 -1.22
CA ARG A 37 5.10 13.37 -0.45
C ARG A 37 4.92 13.42 1.08
N THR A 38 3.78 13.91 1.58
CA THR A 38 3.49 14.07 3.02
C THR A 38 2.66 12.93 3.63
N LEU A 39 2.31 11.91 2.85
CA LEU A 39 1.41 10.86 3.33
C LEU A 39 2.07 9.99 4.41
N ALA A 40 3.38 9.76 4.29
CA ALA A 40 4.16 9.02 5.27
C ALA A 40 4.13 9.68 6.67
N ASP A 41 4.20 11.01 6.74
CA ASP A 41 4.15 11.75 8.02
C ASP A 41 2.83 11.58 8.76
N GLN A 42 1.74 11.49 7.99
CA GLN A 42 0.38 11.33 8.48
C GLN A 42 0.01 9.85 8.70
N PHE A 43 0.90 8.90 8.41
CA PHE A 43 0.61 7.48 8.48
C PHE A 43 0.28 7.03 9.91
N LYS A 44 -0.80 6.26 10.07
CA LYS A 44 -1.18 5.58 11.32
C LYS A 44 -1.01 4.07 11.20
N TYR A 45 -1.55 3.50 10.12
CA TYR A 45 -1.39 2.11 9.70
C TYR A 45 -1.88 1.95 8.26
N ALA A 46 -1.63 0.81 7.65
CA ALA A 46 -2.26 0.42 6.40
C ALA A 46 -3.06 -0.88 6.57
N LEU A 47 -4.10 -1.04 5.76
CA LEU A 47 -4.74 -2.33 5.50
C LEU A 47 -4.24 -2.82 4.15
N VAL A 48 -3.71 -4.04 4.12
CA VAL A 48 -3.21 -4.66 2.90
C VAL A 48 -4.02 -5.93 2.59
N TRP A 49 -4.37 -6.09 1.32
CA TRP A 49 -4.91 -7.32 0.75
C TRP A 49 -3.90 -7.83 -0.28
N GLY A 50 -3.54 -9.11 -0.19
CA GLY A 50 -2.60 -9.71 -1.12
C GLY A 50 -1.61 -10.65 -0.47
N THR A 51 -0.69 -11.15 -1.29
CA THR A 51 0.23 -12.24 -0.94
C THR A 51 1.31 -11.83 0.05
N SER A 52 1.54 -10.53 0.26
CA SER A 52 2.46 -10.06 1.31
C SER A 52 1.92 -10.24 2.72
N THR A 53 0.64 -10.58 2.87
CA THR A 53 -0.03 -10.75 4.16
C THR A 53 -0.58 -12.16 4.31
N LYS A 54 -0.69 -12.63 5.56
CA LYS A 54 -1.26 -13.96 5.85
C LYS A 54 -2.79 -13.95 5.84
N TYR A 55 -3.38 -12.79 6.13
CA TYR A 55 -4.83 -12.57 6.19
C TYR A 55 -5.20 -11.33 5.38
N SER A 56 -6.39 -11.29 4.81
CA SER A 56 -6.84 -10.16 3.98
C SER A 56 -8.20 -9.64 4.45
N PRO A 57 -8.32 -8.35 4.88
CA PRO A 57 -7.21 -7.42 5.10
C PRO A 57 -6.40 -7.74 6.36
N GLN A 58 -5.10 -7.45 6.32
CA GLN A 58 -4.25 -7.39 7.51
C GLN A 58 -3.79 -5.95 7.77
N ARG A 59 -3.81 -5.56 9.05
CA ARG A 59 -3.23 -4.29 9.50
C ARG A 59 -1.70 -4.41 9.53
N VAL A 60 -1.01 -3.51 8.86
CA VAL A 60 0.45 -3.50 8.74
C VAL A 60 1.04 -2.14 9.11
N GLY A 61 2.33 -2.15 9.47
CA GLY A 61 3.13 -0.97 9.77
C GLY A 61 3.81 -0.38 8.53
N ILE A 62 4.48 0.76 8.72
CA ILE A 62 5.14 1.53 7.65
C ILE A 62 6.32 0.79 7.00
N SER A 63 6.95 -0.15 7.73
CA SER A 63 8.07 -0.97 7.28
C SER A 63 7.66 -2.27 6.57
N HIS A 64 6.36 -2.56 6.45
CA HIS A 64 5.87 -3.78 5.78
C HIS A 64 6.27 -3.79 4.31
N ILE A 65 6.81 -4.91 3.83
CA ILE A 65 7.29 -5.07 2.44
C ILE A 65 6.13 -5.48 1.53
N MET A 66 5.98 -4.76 0.43
CA MET A 66 4.93 -4.97 -0.55
C MET A 66 5.33 -6.04 -1.57
N GLN A 67 4.34 -6.77 -2.11
CA GLN A 67 4.48 -7.69 -3.23
C GLN A 67 3.69 -7.20 -4.46
N ASP A 68 3.90 -7.85 -5.61
CA ASP A 68 3.13 -7.55 -6.82
C ASP A 68 1.64 -7.82 -6.60
N GLU A 69 0.81 -6.93 -7.12
CA GLU A 69 -0.65 -6.95 -7.07
C GLU A 69 -1.28 -6.76 -5.68
N ASP A 70 -0.48 -6.37 -4.67
CA ASP A 70 -1.03 -5.97 -3.38
C ASP A 70 -1.94 -4.74 -3.51
N VAL A 71 -3.06 -4.77 -2.79
CA VAL A 71 -3.94 -3.62 -2.60
C VAL A 71 -3.67 -3.01 -1.23
N ILE A 72 -3.56 -1.69 -1.18
CA ILE A 72 -3.30 -0.95 0.07
C ILE A 72 -4.31 0.16 0.32
N GLN A 73 -4.81 0.24 1.55
CA GLN A 73 -5.54 1.39 2.07
C GLN A 73 -4.74 2.02 3.21
N VAL A 74 -4.25 3.24 3.00
CA VAL A 74 -3.53 4.01 4.03
C VAL A 74 -4.52 4.70 4.95
N VAL A 75 -4.35 4.52 6.26
CA VAL A 75 -5.11 5.22 7.29
C VAL A 75 -4.23 6.26 7.93
N LYS A 76 -4.74 7.50 7.97
CA LYS A 76 -4.05 8.66 8.54
C LYS A 76 -4.30 8.76 10.04
N LYS A 77 -3.44 9.50 10.75
CA LYS A 77 -3.51 9.74 12.20
C LYS A 77 -4.87 10.29 12.62
#